data_AF-A0A432M373-F1
#
_entry.id   AF-A0A432M373-F1
#
_cell.length_a   1.000
_cell.length_b   1.000
_cell.length_c   1.000
_cell.angle_alpha   90.00
_cell.angle_beta   90.00
_cell.angle_gamma   90.00
#
_symmetry.space_group_name_H-M   'P 1'
#
loop_
_entity.id
_entity.type
_entity.pdbx_description
1 polymer ?
#
loop_
_entity_poly.entity_id
_entity_poly.type
_entity_poly.pdbx_seq_one_letter_code
_entity_poly.pdbx_strand_id
1 'polypeptide(L)'
;MKSSRYIVVTALLGLSSIAMAKADDVTMASGNVHFSTPSNWVGIMQVDGDPEVRVFQVPDPSPSAGDTLARVSVTVKQVTDTQAFSDYVNSSMTKAKNLKDYQPGSRPAGDQNTFVYTARESGTPYTYTERYWFRDGHAIQLRCARPSASQAGQSWAASFDQSCKAVAANLNG
;
A
#
# COMPACT_ATOMS: atom_id res chain seq x y z
N MET A 1 70.50 10.19 -20.19
CA MET A 1 69.91 9.49 -19.02
C MET A 1 68.44 9.89 -18.89
N LYS A 2 67.55 8.90 -19.07
CA LYS A 2 66.10 8.79 -18.77
C LYS A 2 65.19 10.04 -18.84
N SER A 3 64.45 10.15 -19.95
CA SER A 3 63.13 10.79 -20.00
C SER A 3 62.08 9.89 -19.34
N SER A 4 61.34 10.41 -18.37
CA SER A 4 60.16 9.75 -17.80
C SER A 4 58.90 10.38 -18.36
N ARG A 5 58.08 9.57 -19.05
CA ARG A 5 56.78 9.94 -19.60
C ARG A 5 55.72 9.72 -18.52
N TYR A 6 55.00 10.76 -18.11
CA TYR A 6 53.81 10.63 -17.28
C TYR A 6 52.57 10.70 -18.16
N ILE A 7 51.88 9.56 -18.30
CA ILE A 7 50.53 9.46 -18.84
C ILE A 7 49.59 9.68 -17.67
N VAL A 8 48.80 10.75 -17.69
CA VAL A 8 47.67 10.95 -16.77
C VAL A 8 46.41 10.57 -17.53
N VAL A 9 45.79 9.45 -17.15
CA VAL A 9 44.46 9.03 -17.59
C VAL A 9 43.45 9.70 -16.66
N THR A 10 42.66 10.64 -17.15
CA THR A 10 41.55 11.24 -16.39
C THR A 10 40.29 10.43 -16.66
N ALA A 11 39.78 9.79 -15.61
CA ALA A 11 38.56 8.99 -15.62
C ALA A 11 37.31 9.89 -15.75
N LEU A 12 36.46 9.56 -16.72
CA LEU A 12 35.11 10.11 -16.87
C LEU A 12 34.20 9.54 -15.77
N LEU A 13 33.80 10.38 -14.81
CA LEU A 13 32.72 10.08 -13.87
C LEU A 13 31.38 10.20 -14.61
N GLY A 14 30.88 9.08 -15.12
CA GLY A 14 29.47 8.94 -15.50
C GLY A 14 28.63 8.88 -14.24
N LEU A 15 27.89 9.95 -13.95
CA LEU A 15 26.79 9.89 -12.98
C LEU A 15 25.69 9.02 -13.58
N SER A 16 25.67 7.76 -13.18
CA SER A 16 24.58 6.84 -13.45
C SER A 16 23.30 7.45 -12.90
N SER A 17 22.43 7.90 -13.79
CA SER A 17 21.03 8.19 -13.46
C SER A 17 20.44 6.99 -12.73
N ILE A 18 19.97 7.21 -11.50
CA ILE A 18 19.20 6.23 -10.74
C ILE A 18 17.98 5.92 -11.61
N ALA A 19 17.98 4.76 -12.25
CA ALA A 19 16.79 4.25 -12.89
C ALA A 19 15.76 4.09 -11.76
N MET A 20 14.78 4.99 -11.70
CA MET A 20 13.59 4.73 -10.91
C MET A 20 12.99 3.45 -11.47
N ALA A 21 13.10 2.36 -10.70
CA ALA A 21 12.47 1.09 -11.01
C ALA A 21 11.00 1.36 -11.35
N LYS A 22 10.46 0.66 -12.34
CA LYS A 22 9.09 0.87 -12.82
C LYS A 22 8.08 0.46 -11.76
N ALA A 23 6.97 1.20 -11.69
CA ALA A 23 5.79 0.77 -10.96
C ALA A 23 5.41 -0.64 -11.41
N ASP A 24 5.05 -1.51 -10.47
CA ASP A 24 4.54 -2.83 -10.82
C ASP A 24 3.05 -2.67 -11.17
N ASP A 25 2.73 -2.94 -12.43
CA ASP A 25 1.37 -2.98 -12.93
C ASP A 25 0.71 -4.29 -12.49
N VAL A 26 -0.33 -4.17 -11.68
CA VAL A 26 -1.05 -5.29 -11.07
C VAL A 26 -2.39 -5.43 -11.76
N THR A 27 -2.70 -6.66 -12.17
CA THR A 27 -4.00 -7.01 -12.75
C THR A 27 -4.62 -8.14 -11.93
N MET A 28 -5.91 -7.97 -11.59
CA MET A 28 -6.72 -8.89 -10.79
C MET A 28 -8.08 -9.08 -11.45
N ALA A 29 -8.84 -10.08 -10.98
CA ALA A 29 -10.17 -10.43 -11.46
C ALA A 29 -10.23 -10.59 -12.99
N SER A 30 -9.29 -11.37 -13.53
CA SER A 30 -9.18 -11.65 -14.97
C SER A 30 -9.10 -10.40 -15.86
N GLY A 31 -8.53 -9.30 -15.36
CA GLY A 31 -8.39 -8.06 -16.13
C GLY A 31 -9.31 -6.92 -15.70
N ASN A 32 -10.33 -7.19 -14.88
CA ASN A 32 -11.33 -6.18 -14.51
C ASN A 32 -10.84 -5.19 -13.45
N VAL A 33 -9.76 -5.53 -12.73
CA VAL A 33 -9.15 -4.63 -11.74
C VAL A 33 -7.69 -4.44 -12.09
N HIS A 34 -7.31 -3.18 -12.32
CA HIS A 34 -5.94 -2.80 -12.64
C HIS A 34 -5.49 -1.63 -11.76
N PHE A 35 -4.25 -1.68 -11.30
CA PHE A 35 -3.61 -0.59 -10.57
C PHE A 35 -2.10 -0.76 -10.60
N SER A 36 -1.36 0.32 -10.39
CA SER A 36 0.10 0.27 -10.26
C SER A 36 0.53 0.59 -8.82
N THR A 37 1.62 -0.02 -8.37
CA THR A 37 2.24 0.28 -7.08
C THR A 37 3.57 1.02 -7.26
N PRO A 38 4.02 1.81 -6.27
CA PRO A 38 5.40 2.28 -6.25
C PRO A 38 6.39 1.11 -6.34
N SER A 39 7.44 1.28 -7.13
CA SER A 39 8.40 0.22 -7.48
C SER A 39 9.26 -0.29 -6.32
N ASN A 40 9.32 0.47 -5.23
CA ASN A 40 10.00 0.07 -4.02
C ASN A 40 9.13 -0.78 -3.09
N TRP A 41 7.85 -1.00 -3.42
CA TRP A 41 6.99 -1.90 -2.65
C TRP A 41 7.32 -3.35 -2.99
N VAL A 42 7.23 -4.22 -1.98
CA VAL A 42 7.57 -5.64 -2.14
C VAL A 42 6.29 -6.45 -2.01
N GLY A 43 5.94 -7.23 -3.04
CA GLY A 43 4.85 -8.20 -2.92
C GLY A 43 5.21 -9.28 -1.91
N ILE A 44 4.40 -9.44 -0.85
CA ILE A 44 4.66 -10.38 0.25
C ILE A 44 3.60 -11.48 0.38
N MET A 45 2.44 -11.30 -0.25
CA MET A 45 1.39 -12.31 -0.28
C MET A 45 0.51 -12.16 -1.52
N GLN A 46 0.15 -13.28 -2.12
CA GLN A 46 -0.82 -13.41 -3.18
C GLN A 46 -1.76 -14.57 -2.86
N VAL A 47 -3.06 -14.35 -3.00
CA VAL A 47 -4.09 -15.38 -2.97
C VAL A 47 -4.89 -15.27 -4.25
N ASP A 48 -4.98 -16.37 -4.99
CA ASP A 48 -5.80 -16.47 -6.20
C ASP A 48 -7.18 -17.07 -5.83
N GLY A 49 -8.21 -16.83 -6.67
CA GLY A 49 -9.57 -17.33 -6.46
C GLY A 49 -10.56 -16.25 -6.01
N ASP A 50 -11.57 -16.62 -5.21
CA ASP A 50 -12.53 -15.68 -4.62
C ASP A 50 -12.51 -15.77 -3.07
N PRO A 51 -12.06 -14.74 -2.35
CA PRO A 51 -11.52 -13.48 -2.87
C PRO A 51 -10.10 -13.63 -3.42
N GLU A 52 -9.77 -12.83 -4.44
CA GLU A 52 -8.40 -12.63 -4.90
C GLU A 52 -7.74 -11.55 -4.04
N VAL A 53 -6.49 -11.77 -3.62
CA VAL A 53 -5.76 -10.84 -2.73
C VAL A 53 -4.35 -10.59 -3.24
N ARG A 54 -3.90 -9.33 -3.17
CA ARG A 54 -2.49 -8.92 -3.28
C ARG A 54 -2.11 -8.09 -2.07
N VAL A 55 -0.97 -8.41 -1.44
CA VAL A 55 -0.43 -7.64 -0.32
C VAL A 55 1.01 -7.26 -0.59
N PHE A 56 1.29 -5.98 -0.35
CA PHE A 56 2.58 -5.34 -0.53
C PHE A 56 3.10 -4.85 0.81
N GLN A 57 4.35 -5.15 1.12
CA GLN A 57 5.12 -4.46 2.14
C GLN A 57 5.61 -3.13 1.59
N VAL A 58 5.42 -2.07 2.38
CA VAL A 58 5.99 -0.75 2.08
C VAL A 58 7.23 -0.56 2.95
N PRO A 59 8.43 -0.44 2.37
CA PRO A 59 9.65 -0.31 3.16
C PRO A 59 9.63 0.90 4.08
N ASP A 60 9.93 0.67 5.35
CA ASP A 60 10.33 1.67 6.32
C ASP A 60 11.87 1.71 6.31
N PRO A 61 12.52 2.86 6.01
CA PRO A 61 13.99 2.93 5.94
C PRO A 61 14.67 2.97 7.33
N SER A 62 13.91 2.99 8.42
CA SER A 62 14.44 3.12 9.77
C SER A 62 14.82 1.79 10.41
N PRO A 63 15.63 1.80 11.49
CA PRO A 63 15.95 0.58 12.24
C PRO A 63 14.73 -0.17 12.80
N SER A 64 13.61 0.52 13.06
CA SER A 64 12.37 -0.08 13.56
C SER A 64 11.56 -0.85 12.49
N ALA A 65 12.02 -0.92 11.24
CA ALA A 65 11.33 -1.60 10.15
C ALA A 65 11.16 -3.11 10.35
N GLY A 66 12.05 -3.74 11.14
CA GLY A 66 11.96 -5.17 11.46
C GLY A 66 10.88 -5.51 12.50
N ASP A 67 10.49 -4.53 13.32
CA ASP A 67 9.54 -4.73 14.42
C ASP A 67 8.10 -4.49 13.99
N THR A 68 7.90 -3.77 12.88
CA THR A 68 6.60 -3.29 12.44
C THR A 68 6.51 -3.28 10.92
N LEU A 69 5.42 -3.82 10.37
CA LEU A 69 5.24 -4.02 8.94
C LEU A 69 4.17 -3.09 8.39
N ALA A 70 4.60 -2.02 7.72
CA ALA A 70 3.69 -1.23 6.91
C ALA A 70 3.28 -2.02 5.66
N ARG A 71 1.97 -2.08 5.39
CA ARG A 71 1.40 -2.91 4.33
C ARG A 71 0.24 -2.24 3.61
N VAL A 72 0.11 -2.55 2.34
CA VAL A 72 -1.04 -2.21 1.51
C VAL A 72 -1.58 -3.48 0.90
N SER A 73 -2.88 -3.72 1.02
CA SER A 73 -3.56 -4.87 0.43
C SER A 73 -4.70 -4.44 -0.47
N VAL A 74 -4.83 -5.10 -1.61
CA VAL A 74 -6.00 -5.05 -2.48
C VAL A 74 -6.68 -6.41 -2.46
N THR A 75 -7.94 -6.43 -2.08
CA THR A 75 -8.81 -7.62 -2.08
C THR A 75 -9.92 -7.40 -3.10
N VAL A 76 -10.15 -8.37 -3.97
CA VAL A 76 -11.24 -8.36 -4.94
C VAL A 76 -12.12 -9.58 -4.68
N LYS A 77 -13.40 -9.34 -4.39
CA LYS A 77 -14.38 -10.38 -4.11
C LYS A 77 -15.53 -10.30 -5.10
N GLN A 78 -15.95 -11.42 -5.67
CA GLN A 78 -17.19 -11.49 -6.44
C GLN A 78 -18.41 -11.28 -5.53
N VAL A 79 -19.31 -10.39 -5.93
CA VAL A 79 -20.57 -10.10 -5.24
C VAL A 79 -21.69 -9.91 -6.26
N THR A 80 -22.90 -10.35 -5.91
CA THR A 80 -24.02 -10.41 -6.86
C THR A 80 -24.63 -9.05 -7.16
N ASP A 81 -24.59 -8.12 -6.21
CA ASP A 81 -25.29 -6.85 -6.25
C ASP A 81 -24.78 -5.88 -5.16
N THR A 82 -25.41 -4.70 -5.08
CA THR A 82 -25.10 -3.65 -4.12
C THR A 82 -25.40 -4.03 -2.67
N GLN A 83 -26.34 -4.94 -2.42
CA GLN A 83 -26.63 -5.42 -1.07
C GLN A 83 -25.50 -6.34 -0.60
N ALA A 84 -25.08 -7.29 -1.44
CA ALA A 84 -23.93 -8.15 -1.15
C ALA A 84 -22.64 -7.35 -0.96
N PHE A 85 -22.45 -6.25 -1.72
CA PHE A 85 -21.36 -5.30 -1.48
C PHE A 85 -21.47 -4.64 -0.10
N SER A 86 -22.65 -4.12 0.27
CA SER A 86 -22.88 -3.49 1.57
C SER A 86 -22.60 -4.46 2.73
N ASP A 87 -23.02 -5.73 2.59
CA ASP A 87 -22.76 -6.78 3.57
C ASP A 87 -21.27 -7.10 3.69
N TYR A 88 -20.54 -7.11 2.57
CA TYR A 88 -19.09 -7.28 2.55
C TYR A 88 -18.37 -6.15 3.30
N VAL A 89 -18.76 -4.88 3.05
CA VAL A 89 -18.21 -3.72 3.76
C VAL A 89 -18.52 -3.82 5.26
N ASN A 90 -19.77 -4.11 5.63
CA ASN A 90 -20.20 -4.23 7.03
C ASN A 90 -19.48 -5.35 7.78
N SER A 91 -19.29 -6.50 7.14
CA SER A 91 -18.53 -7.63 7.70
C SER A 91 -17.06 -7.24 7.93
N SER A 92 -16.45 -6.58 6.95
CA SER A 92 -15.06 -6.12 7.04
C SER A 92 -14.88 -5.09 8.17
N MET A 93 -15.80 -4.13 8.29
CA MET A 93 -15.78 -3.14 9.36
C MET A 93 -16.11 -3.73 10.73
N THR A 94 -16.92 -4.79 10.81
CA THR A 94 -17.16 -5.53 12.05
C THR A 94 -15.86 -6.19 12.52
N LYS A 95 -15.08 -6.80 11.61
CA LYS A 95 -13.75 -7.34 11.95
C LYS A 95 -12.79 -6.25 12.41
N ALA A 96 -12.76 -5.09 11.74
CA ALA A 96 -11.93 -3.96 12.12
C ALA A 96 -12.27 -3.44 13.53
N LYS A 97 -13.55 -3.30 13.86
CA LYS A 97 -14.02 -2.85 15.20
C LYS A 97 -13.67 -3.81 16.32
N ASN A 98 -13.45 -5.09 16.01
CA ASN A 98 -13.03 -6.11 16.98
C ASN A 98 -11.50 -6.12 17.21
N LEU A 99 -10.73 -5.29 16.48
CA LEU A 99 -9.31 -5.15 16.75
C LEU A 99 -9.08 -4.48 18.11
N LYS A 100 -8.00 -4.89 18.79
CA LYS A 100 -7.62 -4.33 20.08
C LYS A 100 -7.41 -2.82 19.96
N ASP A 101 -7.95 -2.07 20.93
CA ASP A 101 -7.86 -0.61 21.00
C ASP A 101 -8.33 0.11 19.72
N TYR A 102 -9.34 -0.45 19.03
CA TYR A 102 -9.97 0.21 17.90
C TYR A 102 -10.47 1.61 18.30
N GLN A 103 -10.08 2.63 17.53
CA GLN A 103 -10.57 4.00 17.66
C GLN A 103 -10.89 4.54 16.26
N PRO A 104 -12.13 5.00 16.00
CA PRO A 104 -12.47 5.57 14.71
C PRO A 104 -11.74 6.91 14.49
N GLY A 105 -11.25 7.12 13.28
CA GLY A 105 -10.64 8.36 12.82
C GLY A 105 -11.62 9.24 12.07
N SER A 106 -11.14 10.43 11.69
CA SER A 106 -11.92 11.35 10.84
C SER A 106 -11.95 10.85 9.40
N ARG A 107 -13.13 10.90 8.77
CA ARG A 107 -13.31 10.65 7.34
C ARG A 107 -13.82 11.92 6.64
N PRO A 108 -13.53 12.10 5.33
CA PRO A 108 -14.10 13.21 4.56
C PRO A 108 -15.63 13.19 4.61
N ALA A 109 -16.24 14.38 4.72
CA ALA A 109 -17.69 14.50 4.69
C ALA A 109 -18.25 13.99 3.35
N GLY A 110 -19.31 13.18 3.39
CA GLY A 110 -19.95 12.59 2.21
C GLY A 110 -19.31 11.30 1.69
N ASP A 111 -18.13 10.90 2.17
CA ASP A 111 -17.50 9.64 1.80
C ASP A 111 -17.97 8.50 2.72
N GLN A 112 -18.87 7.65 2.20
CA GLN A 112 -19.44 6.54 2.95
C GLN A 112 -18.59 5.27 2.91
N ASN A 113 -17.67 5.15 1.93
CA ASN A 113 -16.90 3.94 1.67
C ASN A 113 -15.43 4.07 2.07
N THR A 114 -15.02 5.20 2.66
CA THR A 114 -13.72 5.34 3.33
C THR A 114 -13.85 5.23 4.84
N PHE A 115 -12.98 4.40 5.43
CA PHE A 115 -12.87 4.20 6.86
C PHE A 115 -11.43 4.46 7.31
N VAL A 116 -11.27 5.39 8.23
CA VAL A 116 -9.98 5.69 8.87
C VAL A 116 -10.12 5.32 10.33
N TYR A 117 -9.14 4.62 10.89
CA TYR A 117 -9.15 4.23 12.28
C TYR A 117 -7.74 3.89 12.76
N THR A 118 -7.55 3.80 14.08
CA THR A 118 -6.36 3.20 14.69
C THR A 118 -6.74 1.94 15.44
N ALA A 119 -5.83 0.98 15.51
CA ALA A 119 -5.96 -0.22 16.34
C ALA A 119 -4.57 -0.74 16.71
N ARG A 120 -4.48 -1.83 17.48
CA ARG A 120 -3.20 -2.43 17.87
C ARG A 120 -3.01 -3.82 17.27
N GLU A 121 -1.85 -4.04 16.67
CA GLU A 121 -1.38 -5.35 16.21
C GLU A 121 -0.13 -5.75 16.98
N SER A 122 -0.15 -6.94 17.62
CA SER A 122 1.01 -7.49 18.34
C SER A 122 1.70 -6.52 19.31
N GLY A 123 0.94 -5.61 19.94
CA GLY A 123 1.48 -4.59 20.86
C GLY A 123 1.73 -3.21 20.23
N THR A 124 1.80 -3.11 18.90
CA THR A 124 2.11 -1.87 18.17
C THR A 124 0.84 -1.17 17.69
N PRO A 125 0.66 0.14 17.95
CA PRO A 125 -0.42 0.93 17.37
C PRO A 125 -0.23 1.11 15.85
N TYR A 126 -1.30 0.87 15.09
CA TYR A 126 -1.38 1.08 13.65
C TYR A 126 -2.45 2.11 13.30
N THR A 127 -2.20 2.83 12.21
CA THR A 127 -3.17 3.66 11.52
C THR A 127 -3.61 2.93 10.25
N TYR A 128 -4.93 2.89 10.03
CA TYR A 128 -5.55 2.24 8.89
C TYR A 128 -6.33 3.25 8.06
N THR A 129 -6.29 3.05 6.76
CA THR A 129 -7.25 3.64 5.82
C THR A 129 -7.76 2.51 4.93
N GLU A 130 -9.08 2.31 4.93
CA GLU A 130 -9.76 1.35 4.06
C GLU A 130 -10.70 2.08 3.12
N ARG A 131 -10.75 1.62 1.87
CA ARG A 131 -11.62 2.15 0.83
C ARG A 131 -12.28 1.00 0.07
N TYR A 132 -13.54 1.19 -0.28
CA TYR A 132 -14.36 0.18 -0.91
C TYR A 132 -15.03 0.68 -2.19
N TRP A 133 -15.06 -0.18 -3.21
CA TRP A 133 -15.76 0.08 -4.47
C TRP A 133 -16.59 -1.14 -4.88
N PHE A 134 -17.73 -0.89 -5.51
CA PHE A 134 -18.50 -1.90 -6.22
C PHE A 134 -18.42 -1.62 -7.72
N ARG A 135 -17.88 -2.57 -8.49
CA ARG A 135 -17.70 -2.43 -9.93
C ARG A 135 -17.76 -3.80 -10.61
N ASP A 136 -18.54 -3.89 -11.70
CA ASP A 136 -18.61 -5.08 -12.56
C ASP A 136 -18.80 -6.40 -11.81
N GLY A 137 -19.67 -6.43 -10.79
CA GLY A 137 -19.91 -7.62 -9.97
C GLY A 137 -18.81 -7.93 -8.94
N HIS A 138 -17.94 -6.97 -8.63
CA HIS A 138 -16.85 -7.13 -7.68
C HIS A 138 -16.93 -6.08 -6.56
N ALA A 139 -16.73 -6.54 -5.33
CA ALA A 139 -16.35 -5.72 -4.19
C ALA A 139 -14.82 -5.62 -4.14
N ILE A 140 -14.31 -4.40 -4.26
CA ILE A 140 -12.88 -4.10 -4.23
C ILE A 140 -12.59 -3.39 -2.91
N GLN A 141 -11.66 -3.93 -2.13
CA GLN A 141 -11.18 -3.33 -0.89
C GLN A 141 -9.70 -2.98 -1.04
N LEU A 142 -9.37 -1.70 -0.84
CA LEU A 142 -8.01 -1.26 -0.55
C LEU A 142 -7.89 -1.08 0.96
N ARG A 143 -6.90 -1.71 1.60
CA ARG A 143 -6.54 -1.46 2.99
C ARG A 143 -5.07 -1.06 3.06
N CYS A 144 -4.80 0.12 3.60
CA CYS A 144 -3.47 0.62 3.89
C CYS A 144 -3.28 0.67 5.41
N ALA A 145 -2.26 -0.01 5.92
CA ALA A 145 -1.95 -0.09 7.33
C ALA A 145 -0.48 0.23 7.56
N ARG A 146 -0.20 1.19 8.43
CA ARG A 146 1.17 1.52 8.85
C ARG A 146 1.22 1.71 10.36
N PRO A 147 2.39 1.57 11.00
CA PRO A 147 2.58 1.98 12.38
C PRO A 147 2.14 3.43 12.58
N SER A 148 1.47 3.72 13.68
CA SER A 148 1.06 5.08 14.02
C SER A 148 2.26 5.98 14.34
N ALA A 149 3.37 5.39 14.77
CA ALA A 149 4.66 6.05 14.94
C ALA A 149 5.77 5.16 14.32
N SER A 150 6.72 5.79 13.64
CA SER A 150 7.90 5.16 13.05
C SER A 150 9.11 6.07 13.25
N GLN A 151 10.29 5.47 13.42
CA GLN A 151 11.56 6.21 13.47
C GLN A 151 11.93 6.85 12.12
N ALA A 152 11.32 6.44 11.00
CA ALA A 152 11.46 7.11 9.71
C ALA A 152 10.79 8.50 9.68
N GLY A 153 9.97 8.80 10.70
CA GLY A 153 9.39 10.12 10.91
C GLY A 153 8.18 10.42 10.03
N GLN A 154 7.69 11.66 10.13
CA GLN A 154 6.44 12.08 9.52
C GLN A 154 6.49 12.20 8.00
N SER A 155 7.66 12.47 7.42
CA SER A 155 7.84 12.53 5.97
C SER A 155 7.56 11.18 5.32
N TRP A 156 8.10 10.10 5.88
CA TRP A 156 7.82 8.74 5.42
C TRP A 156 6.34 8.39 5.56
N ALA A 157 5.73 8.70 6.71
CA ALA A 157 4.30 8.47 6.94
C ALA A 157 3.43 9.20 5.89
N ALA A 158 3.75 10.45 5.58
CA ALA A 158 3.06 11.22 4.55
C ALA A 158 3.27 10.62 3.15
N SER A 159 4.47 10.14 2.82
CA SER A 159 4.75 9.44 1.56
C SER A 159 3.99 8.12 1.43
N PHE A 160 3.86 7.35 2.52
CA PHE A 160 3.02 6.16 2.58
C PHE A 160 1.56 6.52 2.28
N ASP A 161 1.02 7.51 3.01
CA ASP A 161 -0.37 7.93 2.88
C ASP A 161 -0.67 8.47 1.47
N GLN A 162 0.27 9.20 0.86
CA GLN A 162 0.16 9.68 -0.52
C GLN A 162 0.16 8.53 -1.53
N SER A 163 1.03 7.54 -1.34
CA SER A 163 1.10 6.36 -2.22
C SER A 163 -0.17 5.51 -2.13
N CYS A 164 -0.72 5.34 -0.92
CA CYS A 164 -2.02 4.70 -0.71
C CYS A 164 -3.15 5.44 -1.47
N LYS A 165 -3.17 6.78 -1.43
CA LYS A 165 -4.13 7.59 -2.19
C LYS A 165 -3.96 7.42 -3.70
N ALA A 166 -2.73 7.29 -4.20
CA ALA A 166 -2.48 7.04 -5.61
C ALA A 166 -3.01 5.67 -6.06
N VAL A 167 -2.81 4.60 -5.27
CA VAL A 167 -3.42 3.29 -5.55
C VAL A 167 -4.95 3.39 -5.57
N ALA A 168 -5.54 4.07 -4.59
CA ALA A 168 -6.98 4.27 -4.55
C ALA A 168 -7.53 5.03 -5.76
N ALA A 169 -6.78 6.01 -6.28
CA ALA A 169 -7.18 6.76 -7.47
C ALA A 169 -7.21 5.85 -8.72
N ASN A 170 -6.23 4.96 -8.87
CA ASN A 170 -6.22 3.96 -9.94
C ASN A 170 -7.40 2.98 -9.81
N LEU A 171 -7.72 2.53 -8.59
CA LEU A 171 -8.82 1.58 -8.36
C LEU A 171 -10.22 2.18 -8.61
N ASN A 172 -10.36 3.51 -8.52
CA ASN A 172 -11.62 4.21 -8.73
C ASN A 172 -11.92 4.53 -10.21
N GLY A 173 -10.93 4.44 -11.08
CA GLY A 173 -11.02 4.75 -12.52
C GLY A 173 -11.45 3.57 -13.36
#